data_AF-A0A8I0JIR6-F1
#
_entry.id   AF-A0A8I0JIR6-F1
#
_cell.length_a   1.000
_cell.length_b   1.000
_cell.length_c   1.000
_cell.angle_alpha   90.00
_cell.angle_beta   90.00
_cell.angle_gamma   90.00
#
_symmetry.space_group_name_H-M   'P 1'
#
loop_
_entity.id
_entity.type
_entity.pdbx_description
1 polymer ?
#
loop_
_entity_poly.entity_id
_entity_poly.type
_entity_poly.pdbx_seq_one_letter_code
_entity_poly.pdbx_strand_id
1 'polypeptide(L)'
;MPHLPRTFHLPYASTLIAAGLALTSMAAHAQTGSGATRGQPLVIAPTVEGMLLCDEAVADTRIKSMDEAYAFCQQRKLDGSAAVNRLLDTLEPGGPKGNVQIGYTATLQLLGLYQRTAKGWEIDEAKVDSFLNVIRKVQRPVVLYFSADHFDSVGPIAAELAKDPVNLMQLKDGKPLELGYFGYRILPYTLSTDASVPVNHYRFKALEYMARKIRELPKPVQDRIIAYTLPGELHHMFPDFENGMGAYQDIRVTDYSPGSVAGFRQWLQAKYKDIAQFKAQTGLDYASFDVIPAPSKDIRKEKLNGFGEHYDAFADGTLPVGGWLWDPKQAIERLDLYLDGKLVGPMARGLNRLDVYRAVDNITSPNTGFRYNLDFSNLSAGQHIVQVVAESKGRKYQLANANFVVVPRNQGKIVNMYPRRLGWMPPTSILEKQGVRSWLDMPAQLQDVYYNPLARDWNHYRESQVYAQLAVFHERAIAAGLPAAKLYSHQIIPDVNPSWNPQLFASTQTLDGKSPWHQGLNMYGGATNSDWLRGFMKQHQIGSGYGAPEFNPQQWKLDGTHLAALKAHYDAGATFISPYYFSVINQRFKGAAEHGVNRMELSPDNPKDGSDKFYKAIVEFARQ
;
A
#
# COMPACT_ATOMS: atom_id res chain seq x y z
N MET A 1 48.95 3.92 -20.75
CA MET A 1 49.40 2.82 -21.63
C MET A 1 50.03 1.74 -20.76
N PRO A 2 49.87 0.45 -21.12
CA PRO A 2 49.51 -0.64 -20.21
C PRO A 2 50.73 -1.45 -19.74
N HIS A 3 50.53 -2.37 -18.78
CA HIS A 3 50.87 -3.81 -18.91
C HIS A 3 50.80 -4.56 -17.56
N LEU A 4 49.76 -5.38 -17.41
CA LEU A 4 49.83 -6.76 -16.87
C LEU A 4 50.60 -7.64 -17.89
N PRO A 5 50.94 -8.94 -17.64
CA PRO A 5 50.86 -9.79 -16.43
C PRO A 5 52.11 -10.68 -16.20
N ARG A 6 52.13 -11.50 -15.12
CA ARG A 6 52.69 -12.88 -15.16
C ARG A 6 52.21 -13.74 -13.98
N THR A 7 51.70 -14.90 -14.36
CA THR A 7 51.34 -16.12 -13.61
C THR A 7 52.50 -16.75 -12.83
N PHE A 8 52.23 -17.60 -11.82
CA PHE A 8 52.71 -19.00 -11.78
C PHE A 8 52.18 -19.86 -10.58
N HIS A 9 51.81 -21.09 -10.95
CA HIS A 9 51.89 -22.41 -10.29
C HIS A 9 51.29 -22.79 -8.91
N LEU A 10 50.52 -23.91 -8.94
CA LEU A 10 50.18 -24.85 -7.86
C LEU A 10 51.38 -25.69 -7.38
N PRO A 11 51.29 -26.35 -6.19
CA PRO A 11 51.11 -27.81 -6.20
C PRO A 11 50.17 -28.39 -5.12
N TYR A 12 49.86 -29.68 -5.31
CA TYR A 12 48.96 -30.59 -4.58
C TYR A 12 49.47 -31.12 -3.23
N ALA A 13 48.56 -31.43 -2.29
CA ALA A 13 48.53 -32.61 -1.38
C ALA A 13 47.22 -32.57 -0.53
N SER A 14 46.20 -33.38 -0.79
CA SER A 14 45.91 -34.73 -0.25
C SER A 14 45.81 -34.82 1.29
N THR A 15 44.60 -34.91 1.85
CA THR A 15 44.34 -35.64 3.11
C THR A 15 42.92 -36.19 3.16
N LEU A 16 42.83 -37.42 3.67
CA LEU A 16 41.72 -38.36 3.63
C LEU A 16 40.49 -37.96 4.46
N ILE A 17 39.30 -38.30 3.93
CA ILE A 17 38.01 -38.28 4.63
C ILE A 17 37.80 -39.66 5.27
N ALA A 18 37.65 -39.69 6.59
CA ALA A 18 37.19 -40.87 7.33
C ALA A 18 35.67 -40.88 7.42
N ALA A 19 35.08 -42.02 7.06
CA ALA A 19 33.66 -42.32 7.20
C ALA A 19 33.33 -42.76 8.64
N GLY A 20 32.22 -42.24 9.18
CA GLY A 20 31.62 -42.72 10.42
C GLY A 20 30.10 -42.58 10.34
N LEU A 21 29.41 -43.71 10.18
CA LEU A 21 27.96 -43.83 10.33
C LEU A 21 27.56 -43.57 11.78
N ALA A 22 26.55 -42.71 12.00
CA ALA A 22 25.74 -42.73 13.21
C ALA A 22 24.28 -42.46 12.85
N LEU A 23 23.44 -43.42 13.19
CA LEU A 23 21.98 -43.41 13.13
C LEU A 23 21.41 -42.18 13.86
N THR A 24 20.53 -41.43 13.20
CA THR A 24 19.67 -40.44 13.87
C THR A 24 18.22 -40.89 13.80
N SER A 25 17.71 -41.24 14.97
CA SER A 25 16.31 -41.43 15.30
C SER A 25 15.47 -40.21 14.90
N MET A 26 14.37 -40.47 14.19
CA MET A 26 13.29 -39.51 14.01
C MET A 26 12.65 -39.20 15.37
N ALA A 27 12.86 -38.00 15.88
CA ALA A 27 12.04 -37.40 16.90
C ALA A 27 11.32 -36.20 16.28
N ALA A 28 10.01 -36.35 16.07
CA ALA A 28 9.10 -35.29 15.70
C ALA A 28 9.20 -34.15 16.72
N HIS A 29 9.85 -33.05 16.34
CA HIS A 29 9.77 -31.81 17.10
C HIS A 29 8.48 -31.10 16.70
N ALA A 30 7.40 -31.40 17.42
CA ALA A 30 6.35 -30.44 17.62
C ALA A 30 6.99 -29.23 18.33
N GLN A 31 7.24 -28.14 17.59
CA GLN A 31 7.55 -26.86 18.22
C GLN A 31 6.27 -26.36 18.90
N THR A 32 6.11 -26.74 20.17
CA THR A 32 5.30 -25.97 21.10
C THR A 32 5.95 -24.60 21.22
N GLY A 33 5.31 -23.57 20.66
CA GLY A 33 5.74 -22.19 20.82
C GLY A 33 5.84 -21.85 22.29
N SER A 34 7.07 -21.71 22.78
CA SER A 34 7.34 -21.09 24.07
C SER A 34 6.83 -19.65 23.98
N GLY A 35 5.78 -19.33 24.74
CA GLY A 35 5.25 -17.97 24.86
C GLY A 35 6.32 -17.04 25.39
N ALA A 36 7.06 -16.39 24.49
CA ALA A 36 7.87 -15.25 24.84
C ALA A 36 6.91 -14.17 25.36
N THR A 37 7.03 -13.80 26.64
CA THR A 37 6.27 -12.69 27.20
C THR A 37 6.57 -11.43 26.42
N ARG A 38 5.59 -10.95 25.66
CA ARG A 38 5.70 -9.77 24.82
C ARG A 38 5.98 -8.54 25.70
N GLY A 39 6.94 -7.71 25.32
CA GLY A 39 7.34 -6.54 26.12
C GLY A 39 6.34 -5.39 26.15
N GLN A 40 5.34 -5.40 25.26
CA GLN A 40 4.23 -4.43 25.15
C GLN A 40 2.98 -5.14 24.65
N PRO A 41 1.76 -4.75 25.04
CA PRO A 41 0.53 -5.32 24.48
C PRO A 41 0.39 -5.05 22.98
N LEU A 42 -0.40 -5.86 22.28
CA LEU A 42 -0.99 -5.49 20.99
C LEU A 42 -2.20 -4.61 21.27
N VAL A 43 -2.30 -3.46 20.60
CA VAL A 43 -3.50 -2.63 20.66
C VAL A 43 -4.34 -2.83 19.40
N ILE A 44 -5.60 -3.25 19.57
CA ILE A 44 -6.60 -3.21 18.50
C ILE A 44 -7.31 -1.86 18.60
N ALA A 45 -7.01 -0.95 17.68
CA ALA A 45 -7.42 0.45 17.71
C ALA A 45 -8.33 0.79 16.51
N PRO A 46 -9.60 0.34 16.50
CA PRO A 46 -10.51 0.63 15.38
C PRO A 46 -10.65 2.13 15.13
N THR A 47 -10.79 2.53 13.87
CA THR A 47 -11.24 3.89 13.53
C THR A 47 -12.65 4.09 14.08
N VAL A 48 -12.90 5.19 14.78
CA VAL A 48 -14.23 5.52 15.31
C VAL A 48 -14.81 6.70 14.55
N GLU A 49 -15.76 6.41 13.67
CA GLU A 49 -16.55 7.42 12.97
C GLU A 49 -17.56 8.05 13.93
N GLY A 50 -17.71 9.38 13.88
CA GLY A 50 -18.62 10.11 14.77
C GLY A 50 -18.00 10.50 16.11
N MET A 51 -16.68 10.38 16.28
CA MET A 51 -16.00 10.62 17.56
C MET A 51 -16.25 12.01 18.19
N LEU A 52 -16.59 13.02 17.39
CA LEU A 52 -16.88 14.38 17.86
C LEU A 52 -18.38 14.63 18.15
N LEU A 53 -19.25 13.64 17.92
CA LEU A 53 -20.70 13.77 18.09
C LEU A 53 -21.10 13.55 19.55
N CYS A 54 -21.67 14.56 20.17
CA CYS A 54 -22.20 14.54 21.54
C CYS A 54 -23.63 13.98 21.60
N ASP A 55 -23.98 13.34 22.73
CA ASP A 55 -25.29 12.72 22.94
C ASP A 55 -26.43 13.75 22.93
N GLU A 56 -26.17 14.98 23.38
CA GLU A 56 -27.14 16.08 23.39
C GLU A 56 -27.55 16.49 21.99
N ALA A 57 -26.60 16.54 21.05
CA ALA A 57 -26.93 16.79 19.65
C ALA A 57 -27.76 15.63 19.10
N VAL A 58 -27.44 14.38 19.46
CA VAL A 58 -28.23 13.21 19.05
C VAL A 58 -29.66 13.25 19.59
N ALA A 59 -29.88 13.72 20.82
CA ALA A 59 -31.20 13.83 21.43
C ALA A 59 -32.05 14.98 20.86
N ASP A 60 -31.43 16.04 20.33
CA ASP A 60 -32.16 17.18 19.77
C ASP A 60 -32.69 16.88 18.37
N THR A 61 -33.98 16.55 18.28
CA THR A 61 -34.66 16.22 17.02
C THR A 61 -34.81 17.40 16.05
N ARG A 62 -34.49 18.62 16.49
CA ARG A 62 -34.46 19.82 15.63
C ARG A 62 -33.22 19.85 14.74
N ILE A 63 -32.11 19.25 15.18
CA ILE A 63 -30.87 19.12 14.40
C ILE A 63 -31.10 18.09 13.30
N LYS A 64 -30.88 18.48 12.03
CA LYS A 64 -31.21 17.65 10.86
C LYS A 64 -29.99 17.10 10.12
N SER A 65 -28.81 17.68 10.31
CA SER A 65 -27.59 17.26 9.62
C SER A 65 -26.44 16.98 10.59
N MET A 66 -25.44 16.21 10.12
CA MET A 66 -24.21 15.96 10.88
C MET A 66 -23.41 17.25 11.11
N ASP A 67 -23.36 18.15 10.13
CA ASP A 67 -22.64 19.42 10.26
C ASP A 67 -23.26 20.31 11.35
N GLU A 68 -24.60 20.39 11.39
CA GLU A 68 -25.31 21.07 12.48
C GLU A 68 -25.05 20.42 13.84
N ALA A 69 -25.01 19.08 13.89
CA ALA A 69 -24.75 18.33 15.11
C ALA A 69 -23.34 18.59 15.65
N TYR A 70 -22.32 18.52 14.80
CA TYR A 70 -20.94 18.84 15.17
C TYR A 70 -20.79 20.30 15.60
N ALA A 71 -21.39 21.24 14.87
CA ALA A 71 -21.38 22.65 15.26
C ALA A 71 -22.06 22.86 16.63
N PHE A 72 -23.19 22.19 16.89
CA PHE A 72 -23.88 22.25 18.18
C PHE A 72 -22.98 21.78 19.33
N CYS A 73 -22.31 20.63 19.15
CA CYS A 73 -21.41 20.08 20.16
C CYS A 73 -20.22 21.00 20.42
N GLN A 74 -19.56 21.48 19.36
CA GLN A 74 -18.42 22.39 19.44
C GLN A 74 -18.80 23.70 20.18
N GLN A 75 -19.90 24.35 19.78
CA GLN A 75 -20.37 25.61 20.38
C GLN A 75 -20.67 25.48 21.88
N ARG A 76 -21.11 24.30 22.33
CA ARG A 76 -21.42 24.01 23.73
C ARG A 76 -20.27 23.38 24.49
N LYS A 77 -19.11 23.18 23.85
CA LYS A 77 -17.94 22.49 24.41
C LYS A 77 -18.28 21.08 24.90
N LEU A 78 -19.21 20.42 24.20
CA LEU A 78 -19.55 19.02 24.37
C LEU A 78 -18.74 18.18 23.38
N ASP A 79 -18.57 16.89 23.66
CA ASP A 79 -17.78 15.98 22.82
C ASP A 79 -18.37 14.57 22.81
N GLY A 80 -17.89 13.72 21.90
CA GLY A 80 -18.37 12.35 21.73
C GLY A 80 -17.72 11.31 22.63
N SER A 81 -16.97 11.71 23.66
CA SER A 81 -16.25 10.75 24.52
C SER A 81 -17.17 9.73 25.19
N ALA A 82 -18.40 10.10 25.53
CA ALA A 82 -19.38 9.18 26.12
C ALA A 82 -19.76 8.04 25.15
N ALA A 83 -20.06 8.38 23.89
CA ALA A 83 -20.39 7.39 22.87
C ALA A 83 -19.20 6.48 22.54
N VAL A 84 -18.00 7.06 22.45
CA VAL A 84 -16.75 6.31 22.25
C VAL A 84 -16.53 5.34 23.42
N ASN A 85 -16.64 5.79 24.68
CA ASN A 85 -16.46 4.91 25.84
C ASN A 85 -17.47 3.75 25.83
N ARG A 86 -18.76 4.00 25.54
CA ARG A 86 -19.76 2.91 25.45
C ARG A 86 -19.39 1.86 24.40
N LEU A 87 -18.90 2.29 23.23
CA LEU A 87 -18.40 1.37 22.21
C LEU A 87 -17.21 0.55 22.72
N LEU A 88 -16.18 1.21 23.27
CA LEU A 88 -14.96 0.54 23.71
C LEU A 88 -15.19 -0.37 24.93
N ASP A 89 -16.11 -0.02 25.83
CA ASP A 89 -16.54 -0.87 26.94
C ASP A 89 -17.33 -2.09 26.46
N THR A 90 -18.02 -2.00 25.32
CA THR A 90 -18.67 -3.15 24.68
C THR A 90 -17.64 -4.12 24.10
N LEU A 91 -16.56 -3.59 23.51
CA LEU A 91 -15.50 -4.39 22.90
C LEU A 91 -14.58 -5.04 23.95
N GLU A 92 -14.27 -4.32 25.03
CA GLU A 92 -13.43 -4.78 26.14
C GLU A 92 -14.03 -4.34 27.49
N PRO A 93 -14.95 -5.14 28.05
CA PRO A 93 -15.55 -4.86 29.35
C PRO A 93 -14.50 -4.82 30.46
N GLY A 94 -14.47 -3.74 31.24
CA GLY A 94 -13.52 -3.56 32.34
C GLY A 94 -12.19 -2.93 31.95
N GLY A 95 -12.02 -2.57 30.66
CA GLY A 95 -10.94 -1.75 30.15
C GLY A 95 -9.62 -2.46 29.85
N PRO A 96 -8.61 -1.70 29.40
CA PRO A 96 -7.42 -2.21 28.72
C PRO A 96 -6.58 -3.04 29.67
N LYS A 97 -6.56 -4.36 29.46
CA LYS A 97 -5.84 -5.32 30.33
C LYS A 97 -5.16 -6.41 29.51
N GLY A 98 -4.14 -7.04 30.09
CA GLY A 98 -3.46 -8.16 29.45
C GLY A 98 -2.63 -7.77 28.22
N ASN A 99 -2.39 -8.77 27.36
CA ASN A 99 -1.49 -8.66 26.21
C ASN A 99 -2.19 -8.16 24.94
N VAL A 100 -3.52 -8.10 24.92
CA VAL A 100 -4.33 -7.58 23.82
C VAL A 100 -5.30 -6.57 24.42
N GLN A 101 -5.22 -5.31 23.98
CA GLN A 101 -6.02 -4.22 24.54
C GLN A 101 -6.84 -3.55 23.46
N ILE A 102 -8.05 -3.09 23.78
CA ILE A 102 -8.85 -2.29 22.87
C ILE A 102 -8.52 -0.80 23.07
N GLY A 103 -8.07 -0.19 21.97
CA GLY A 103 -7.88 1.24 21.83
C GLY A 103 -8.86 1.84 20.82
N TYR A 104 -8.48 2.95 20.23
CA TYR A 104 -9.19 3.55 19.10
C TYR A 104 -8.24 4.36 18.22
N THR A 105 -8.57 4.50 16.94
CA THR A 105 -7.91 5.42 16.02
C THR A 105 -8.72 6.71 15.92
N ALA A 106 -8.08 7.83 16.24
CA ALA A 106 -8.64 9.16 16.12
C ALA A 106 -8.07 9.85 14.88
N THR A 107 -8.89 9.91 13.83
CA THR A 107 -8.54 10.54 12.56
C THR A 107 -8.75 12.05 12.63
N LEU A 108 -7.74 12.80 12.21
CA LEU A 108 -7.74 14.25 12.14
C LEU A 108 -7.27 14.73 10.77
N GLN A 109 -8.17 15.36 10.03
CA GLN A 109 -7.87 16.09 8.81
C GLN A 109 -7.20 17.43 9.15
N LEU A 110 -5.94 17.61 8.74
CA LEU A 110 -5.13 18.76 9.15
C LEU A 110 -5.62 20.07 8.52
N LEU A 111 -6.01 20.07 7.24
CA LEU A 111 -6.61 21.24 6.60
C LEU A 111 -8.00 21.53 7.17
N GLY A 112 -8.73 20.50 7.61
CA GLY A 112 -10.03 20.63 8.28
C GLY A 112 -10.01 21.50 9.56
N LEU A 113 -8.84 21.71 10.16
CA LEU A 113 -8.65 22.57 11.34
C LEU A 113 -8.76 24.06 11.05
N TYR A 114 -8.62 24.49 9.79
CA TYR A 114 -8.62 25.91 9.47
C TYR A 114 -10.03 26.49 9.40
N GLN A 115 -10.11 27.78 9.72
CA GLN A 115 -11.27 28.64 9.51
C GLN A 115 -10.83 29.96 8.86
N ARG A 116 -11.76 30.61 8.16
CA ARG A 116 -11.49 31.91 7.56
C ARG A 116 -11.80 33.03 8.55
N THR A 117 -10.83 33.90 8.78
CA THR A 117 -10.96 35.09 9.64
C THR A 117 -10.62 36.35 8.83
N ALA A 118 -10.75 37.53 9.46
CA ALA A 118 -10.35 38.79 8.83
C ALA A 118 -8.84 38.86 8.49
N LYS A 119 -8.01 38.02 9.11
CA LYS A 119 -6.56 37.94 8.89
C LYS A 119 -6.17 36.87 7.86
N GLY A 120 -7.14 36.16 7.28
CA GLY A 120 -6.92 35.03 6.39
C GLY A 120 -7.24 33.69 7.05
N TRP A 121 -6.52 32.63 6.68
CA TRP A 121 -6.72 31.29 7.21
C TRP A 121 -5.97 31.10 8.53
N GLU A 122 -6.71 30.82 9.59
CA GLU A 122 -6.18 30.56 10.94
C GLU A 122 -6.69 29.21 11.45
N ILE A 123 -5.92 28.56 12.32
CA ILE A 123 -6.35 27.30 12.97
C ILE A 123 -7.46 27.65 13.96
N ASP A 124 -8.58 26.94 13.87
CA ASP A 124 -9.69 27.04 14.83
C ASP A 124 -9.34 26.27 16.10
N GLU A 125 -8.95 26.99 17.15
CA GLU A 125 -8.59 26.39 18.44
C GLU A 125 -9.74 25.59 19.06
N ALA A 126 -11.00 25.95 18.79
CA ALA A 126 -12.13 25.20 19.31
C ALA A 126 -12.27 23.82 18.66
N LYS A 127 -11.91 23.67 17.37
CA LYS A 127 -11.83 22.35 16.72
C LYS A 127 -10.71 21.50 17.33
N VAL A 128 -9.54 22.11 17.56
CA VAL A 128 -8.41 21.45 18.19
C VAL A 128 -8.77 20.98 19.60
N ASP A 129 -9.38 21.85 20.40
CA ASP A 129 -9.81 21.50 21.76
C ASP A 129 -10.88 20.43 21.77
N SER A 130 -11.84 20.47 20.84
CA SER A 130 -12.88 19.43 20.71
C SER A 130 -12.26 18.05 20.45
N PHE A 131 -11.30 17.97 19.54
CA PHE A 131 -10.57 16.73 19.24
C PHE A 131 -9.75 16.24 20.43
N LEU A 132 -8.95 17.13 21.05
CA LEU A 132 -8.11 16.79 22.19
C LEU A 132 -8.93 16.46 23.46
N ASN A 133 -10.14 17.02 23.62
CA ASN A 133 -11.03 16.72 24.74
C ASN A 133 -11.49 15.27 24.74
N VAL A 134 -11.79 14.69 23.57
CA VAL A 134 -12.09 13.25 23.48
C VAL A 134 -10.88 12.45 23.97
N ILE A 135 -9.67 12.78 23.51
CA ILE A 135 -8.43 12.10 23.92
C ILE A 135 -8.17 12.23 25.42
N ARG A 136 -8.46 13.40 26.01
CA ARG A 136 -8.35 13.61 27.47
C ARG A 136 -9.31 12.71 28.25
N LYS A 137 -10.55 12.56 27.77
CA LYS A 137 -11.65 11.90 28.51
C LYS A 137 -11.71 10.38 28.31
N VAL A 138 -11.48 9.88 27.09
CA VAL A 138 -11.53 8.44 26.79
C VAL A 138 -10.27 7.79 27.33
N GLN A 139 -10.35 6.98 28.40
CA GLN A 139 -9.20 6.37 29.07
C GLN A 139 -8.78 5.03 28.41
N ARG A 140 -8.44 5.08 27.12
CA ARG A 140 -7.95 3.95 26.32
C ARG A 140 -6.67 4.32 25.57
N PRO A 141 -5.86 3.33 25.14
CA PRO A 141 -4.80 3.56 24.17
C PRO A 141 -5.36 4.17 22.89
N VAL A 142 -4.63 5.09 22.27
CA VAL A 142 -5.07 5.79 21.06
C VAL A 142 -3.98 5.86 20.00
N VAL A 143 -4.38 5.62 18.76
CA VAL A 143 -3.58 5.93 17.55
C VAL A 143 -4.11 7.26 17.00
N LEU A 144 -3.24 8.25 16.81
CA LEU A 144 -3.61 9.51 16.18
C LEU A 144 -3.24 9.47 14.70
N TYR A 145 -4.25 9.53 13.83
CA TYR A 145 -4.03 9.60 12.40
C TYR A 145 -4.12 11.06 11.94
N PHE A 146 -2.99 11.65 11.55
CA PHE A 146 -2.95 12.97 10.93
C PHE A 146 -3.09 12.86 9.42
N SER A 147 -4.33 12.91 8.92
CA SER A 147 -4.63 12.92 7.49
C SER A 147 -4.23 14.26 6.89
N ALA A 148 -3.29 14.22 5.97
CA ALA A 148 -2.84 15.33 5.13
C ALA A 148 -2.49 14.84 3.72
N ASP A 149 -3.14 13.76 3.29
CA ASP A 149 -3.03 13.11 1.99
C ASP A 149 -4.21 13.53 1.08
N HIS A 150 -4.64 12.68 0.17
CA HIS A 150 -5.74 12.97 -0.75
C HIS A 150 -7.12 12.96 -0.09
N PHE A 151 -7.26 12.45 1.14
CA PHE A 151 -8.51 12.44 1.92
C PHE A 151 -8.73 13.71 2.75
N ASP A 152 -7.71 14.54 2.96
CA ASP A 152 -7.82 15.84 3.65
C ASP A 152 -8.43 16.90 2.71
N SER A 153 -9.64 16.63 2.24
CA SER A 153 -10.29 17.26 1.08
C SER A 153 -11.56 18.05 1.43
N VAL A 154 -11.96 18.03 2.70
CA VAL A 154 -13.22 18.59 3.19
C VAL A 154 -13.00 19.97 3.80
N GLY A 155 -13.98 20.85 3.63
CA GLY A 155 -13.99 22.18 4.24
C GLY A 155 -13.50 23.30 3.32
N PRO A 156 -13.60 24.56 3.80
CA PRO A 156 -13.53 25.72 2.93
C PRO A 156 -12.10 26.05 2.48
N ILE A 157 -11.06 25.70 3.26
CA ILE A 157 -9.67 25.88 2.83
C ILE A 157 -9.28 24.89 1.73
N ALA A 158 -9.69 23.62 1.84
CA ALA A 158 -9.43 22.61 0.81
C ALA A 158 -10.09 23.01 -0.51
N ALA A 159 -11.32 23.54 -0.45
CA ALA A 159 -12.02 24.09 -1.61
C ALA A 159 -11.33 25.33 -2.22
N GLU A 160 -10.65 26.16 -1.42
CA GLU A 160 -9.87 27.29 -1.92
C GLU A 160 -8.55 26.84 -2.56
N LEU A 161 -7.80 25.99 -1.87
CA LEU A 161 -6.51 25.45 -2.34
C LEU A 161 -6.66 24.68 -3.66
N ALA A 162 -7.78 23.96 -3.83
CA ALA A 162 -8.07 23.21 -5.04
C ALA A 162 -8.26 24.09 -6.30
N LYS A 163 -8.45 25.40 -6.15
CA LYS A 163 -8.58 26.34 -7.29
C LYS A 163 -7.24 26.70 -7.90
N ASP A 164 -6.16 26.56 -7.15
CA ASP A 164 -4.81 26.87 -7.61
C ASP A 164 -4.07 25.57 -7.96
N PRO A 165 -3.76 25.34 -9.26
CA PRO A 165 -3.16 24.11 -9.74
C PRO A 165 -1.75 23.85 -9.19
N VAL A 166 -1.07 24.83 -8.56
CA VAL A 166 0.21 24.59 -7.88
C VAL A 166 0.06 23.62 -6.69
N ASN A 167 -1.13 23.55 -6.09
CA ASN A 167 -1.42 22.68 -4.96
C ASN A 167 -1.74 21.24 -5.37
N LEU A 168 -1.94 20.99 -6.66
CA LEU A 168 -2.48 19.73 -7.17
C LEU A 168 -1.49 19.09 -8.15
N MET A 169 -1.37 17.77 -8.05
CA MET A 169 -0.78 16.93 -9.05
C MET A 169 -1.56 17.02 -10.36
N GLN A 170 -0.82 17.00 -11.48
CA GLN A 170 -1.38 17.19 -12.81
C GLN A 170 -1.11 15.98 -13.70
N LEU A 171 -2.04 15.71 -14.60
CA LEU A 171 -1.84 14.81 -15.73
C LEU A 171 -1.04 15.54 -16.82
N LYS A 172 -0.59 14.80 -17.85
CA LYS A 172 0.21 15.35 -18.95
C LYS A 172 -0.46 16.49 -19.74
N ASP A 173 -1.78 16.62 -19.65
CA ASP A 173 -2.56 17.70 -20.28
C ASP A 173 -2.57 19.00 -19.44
N GLY A 174 -1.84 19.02 -18.31
CA GLY A 174 -1.74 20.15 -17.39
C GLY A 174 -2.94 20.27 -16.45
N LYS A 175 -3.87 19.30 -16.44
CA LYS A 175 -5.06 19.35 -15.59
C LYS A 175 -4.91 18.45 -14.36
N PRO A 176 -5.38 18.89 -13.19
CA PRO A 176 -5.52 18.00 -12.05
C PRO A 176 -6.61 16.94 -12.30
N LEU A 177 -6.50 15.84 -11.57
CA LEU A 177 -7.53 14.80 -11.56
C LEU A 177 -8.74 15.26 -10.74
N GLU A 178 -9.94 15.04 -11.28
CA GLU A 178 -11.19 15.08 -10.50
C GLU A 178 -11.55 13.64 -10.16
N LEU A 179 -11.53 13.32 -8.86
CA LEU A 179 -11.74 11.96 -8.37
C LEU A 179 -12.71 11.98 -7.19
N GLY A 180 -13.38 10.84 -7.00
CA GLY A 180 -14.15 10.56 -5.80
C GLY A 180 -13.82 9.16 -5.31
N TYR A 181 -13.94 8.92 -4.01
CA TYR A 181 -13.73 7.63 -3.38
C TYR A 181 -14.98 7.25 -2.59
N PHE A 182 -15.74 6.26 -3.05
CA PHE A 182 -17.03 5.85 -2.45
C PHE A 182 -18.02 7.01 -2.16
N GLY A 183 -18.06 8.01 -3.04
CA GLY A 183 -18.92 9.20 -2.87
C GLY A 183 -18.30 10.34 -2.07
N TYR A 184 -17.11 10.15 -1.48
CA TYR A 184 -16.32 11.21 -0.86
C TYR A 184 -15.44 11.89 -1.91
N ARG A 185 -15.35 13.22 -1.87
CA ARG A 185 -14.39 13.96 -2.69
C ARG A 185 -12.97 13.65 -2.20
N ILE A 186 -12.04 13.41 -3.11
CA ILE A 186 -10.61 13.37 -2.81
C ILE A 186 -9.89 14.43 -3.66
N LEU A 187 -8.73 14.88 -3.20
CA LEU A 187 -7.95 15.91 -3.90
C LEU A 187 -6.51 15.43 -4.14
N PRO A 188 -6.01 15.47 -5.40
CA PRO A 188 -4.70 14.94 -5.74
C PRO A 188 -3.61 15.96 -5.38
N TYR A 189 -3.35 16.21 -4.11
CA TYR A 189 -2.41 17.24 -3.70
C TYR A 189 -0.98 16.95 -4.15
N THR A 190 -0.20 18.00 -4.44
CA THR A 190 1.20 17.86 -4.89
C THR A 190 2.06 17.06 -3.89
N LEU A 191 3.02 16.30 -4.42
CA LEU A 191 4.07 15.62 -3.66
C LEU A 191 5.36 16.45 -3.57
N SER A 192 5.33 17.72 -3.99
CA SER A 192 6.42 18.67 -3.73
C SER A 192 6.65 18.81 -2.24
N THR A 193 7.92 18.87 -1.82
CA THR A 193 8.32 19.15 -0.44
C THR A 193 8.45 20.65 -0.14
N ASP A 194 8.24 21.51 -1.14
CA ASP A 194 8.39 22.95 -0.99
C ASP A 194 7.30 23.52 -0.07
N ALA A 195 7.73 24.07 1.07
CA ALA A 195 6.85 24.68 2.07
C ALA A 195 6.23 26.01 1.60
N SER A 196 6.73 26.61 0.51
CA SER A 196 6.16 27.80 -0.10
C SER A 196 4.88 27.50 -0.90
N VAL A 197 4.67 26.25 -1.30
CA VAL A 197 3.41 25.82 -1.93
C VAL A 197 2.28 25.96 -0.89
N PRO A 198 1.18 26.67 -1.20
CA PRO A 198 0.15 26.99 -0.21
C PRO A 198 -0.40 25.79 0.56
N VAL A 199 -0.68 24.66 -0.10
CA VAL A 199 -1.18 23.46 0.59
C VAL A 199 -0.18 22.92 1.62
N ASN A 200 1.11 22.91 1.29
CA ASN A 200 2.16 22.46 2.20
C ASN A 200 2.33 23.41 3.38
N HIS A 201 2.27 24.73 3.14
CA HIS A 201 2.28 25.73 4.20
C HIS A 201 1.24 25.40 5.28
N TYR A 202 0.00 25.12 4.88
CA TYR A 202 -1.09 24.83 5.82
C TYR A 202 -0.97 23.44 6.46
N ARG A 203 -0.62 22.40 5.70
CA ARG A 203 -0.45 21.04 6.24
C ARG A 203 0.66 20.95 7.28
N PHE A 204 1.81 21.54 6.98
CA PHE A 204 2.96 21.55 7.89
C PHE A 204 2.66 22.37 9.14
N LYS A 205 2.06 23.56 8.99
CA LYS A 205 1.68 24.40 10.12
C LYS A 205 0.65 23.73 11.03
N ALA A 206 -0.34 23.02 10.48
CA ALA A 206 -1.32 22.27 11.25
C ALA A 206 -0.69 21.07 11.99
N LEU A 207 0.18 20.29 11.34
CA LEU A 207 0.91 19.20 11.99
C LEU A 207 1.72 19.72 13.18
N GLU A 208 2.51 20.77 12.96
CA GLU A 208 3.37 21.37 13.99
C GLU A 208 2.55 21.97 15.14
N TYR A 209 1.41 22.60 14.83
CA TYR A 209 0.49 23.11 15.84
C TYR A 209 -0.10 21.97 16.69
N MET A 210 -0.62 20.92 16.05
CA MET A 210 -1.18 19.76 16.77
C MET A 210 -0.13 19.06 17.62
N ALA A 211 1.09 18.88 17.10
CA ALA A 211 2.21 18.31 17.85
C ALA A 211 2.51 19.10 19.14
N ARG A 212 2.54 20.45 19.07
CA ARG A 212 2.71 21.31 20.25
C ARG A 212 1.56 21.14 21.25
N LYS A 213 0.30 21.20 20.78
CA LYS A 213 -0.88 21.04 21.66
C LYS A 213 -0.95 19.67 22.33
N ILE A 214 -0.47 18.62 21.67
CA ILE A 214 -0.39 17.27 22.25
C ILE A 214 0.65 17.21 23.37
N ARG A 215 1.78 17.90 23.22
CA ARG A 215 2.80 17.99 24.27
C ARG A 215 2.35 18.78 25.49
N GLU A 216 1.37 19.66 25.34
CA GLU A 216 0.73 20.39 26.44
C GLU A 216 -0.28 19.54 27.22
N LEU A 217 -0.68 18.37 26.69
CA LEU A 217 -1.59 17.48 27.41
C LEU A 217 -0.93 16.94 28.69
N PRO A 218 -1.71 16.58 29.72
CA PRO A 218 -1.17 15.88 30.89
C PRO A 218 -0.41 14.62 30.48
N LYS A 219 0.72 14.35 31.13
CA LYS A 219 1.59 13.20 30.84
C LYS A 219 0.83 11.86 30.75
N PRO A 220 -0.13 11.54 31.64
CA PRO A 220 -0.93 10.31 31.52
C PRO A 220 -1.76 10.22 30.23
N VAL A 221 -2.18 11.35 29.65
CA VAL A 221 -2.89 11.39 28.36
C VAL A 221 -1.91 11.14 27.22
N GLN A 222 -0.72 11.75 27.27
CA GLN A 222 0.34 11.52 26.27
C GLN A 222 0.82 10.07 26.25
N ASP A 223 0.90 9.42 27.42
CA ASP A 223 1.34 8.04 27.54
C ASP A 223 0.35 7.04 26.91
N ARG A 224 -0.94 7.39 26.86
CA ARG A 224 -1.97 6.62 26.16
C ARG A 224 -1.92 6.75 24.63
N ILE A 225 -1.24 7.77 24.09
CA ILE A 225 -1.02 7.86 22.64
C ILE A 225 0.09 6.88 22.27
N ILE A 226 -0.27 5.79 21.60
CA ILE A 226 0.68 4.71 21.28
C ILE A 226 1.35 4.88 19.91
N ALA A 227 0.71 5.59 18.99
CA ALA A 227 1.21 5.83 17.65
C ALA A 227 0.63 7.12 17.05
N TYR A 228 1.39 7.72 16.15
CA TYR A 228 0.98 8.77 15.23
C TYR A 228 1.21 8.26 13.81
N THR A 229 0.17 8.13 12.99
CA THR A 229 0.32 7.75 11.58
C THR A 229 0.40 9.01 10.73
N LEU A 230 1.39 9.04 9.84
CA LEU A 230 1.77 10.21 9.05
C LEU A 230 1.84 9.89 7.55
N PRO A 231 1.48 10.87 6.71
CA PRO A 231 0.32 11.75 6.82
C PRO A 231 -0.96 11.09 6.24
N GLY A 232 -0.96 9.77 6.07
CA GLY A 232 -1.97 9.05 5.29
C GLY A 232 -1.32 8.36 4.10
N GLU A 233 -2.15 7.82 3.20
CA GLU A 233 -1.73 7.02 2.06
C GLU A 233 -1.14 7.93 0.97
N LEU A 234 0.19 8.08 1.00
CA LEU A 234 0.91 8.88 0.02
C LEU A 234 1.30 8.03 -1.19
N HIS A 235 0.82 8.45 -2.34
CA HIS A 235 1.13 7.89 -3.64
C HIS A 235 0.80 8.90 -4.74
N HIS A 236 1.27 8.63 -5.95
CA HIS A 236 0.78 9.34 -7.12
C HIS A 236 -0.65 8.93 -7.45
N MET A 237 -1.39 9.83 -8.08
CA MET A 237 -2.78 9.60 -8.48
C MET A 237 -2.87 9.23 -9.95
N PHE A 238 -3.96 8.56 -10.28
CA PHE A 238 -4.29 8.09 -11.62
C PHE A 238 -5.82 8.06 -11.77
N PRO A 239 -6.35 8.10 -13.01
CA PRO A 239 -7.80 7.96 -13.24
C PRO A 239 -8.32 6.63 -12.68
N ASP A 240 -9.56 6.64 -12.18
CA ASP A 240 -10.25 5.43 -11.69
C ASP A 240 -9.57 4.74 -10.50
N PHE A 241 -8.80 5.52 -9.71
CA PHE A 241 -8.16 5.04 -8.48
C PHE A 241 -9.15 4.35 -7.53
N GLU A 242 -10.37 4.86 -7.44
CA GLU A 242 -11.42 4.39 -6.53
C GLU A 242 -11.92 2.98 -6.79
N ASN A 243 -11.76 2.47 -8.01
CA ASN A 243 -12.17 1.10 -8.37
C ASN A 243 -11.01 0.08 -8.27
N GLY A 244 -9.85 0.53 -7.80
CA GLY A 244 -8.97 -0.29 -6.95
C GLY A 244 -8.34 -1.53 -7.57
N MET A 245 -8.09 -1.57 -8.89
CA MET A 245 -7.40 -2.71 -9.51
C MET A 245 -6.12 -2.37 -10.27
N GLY A 246 -5.82 -1.09 -10.49
CA GLY A 246 -4.67 -0.66 -11.29
C GLY A 246 -4.80 -1.07 -12.76
N ALA A 247 -4.85 -0.09 -13.67
CA ALA A 247 -4.88 -0.38 -15.10
C ALA A 247 -3.48 -0.73 -15.62
N TYR A 248 -3.42 -1.65 -16.58
CA TYR A 248 -2.23 -1.89 -17.42
C TYR A 248 -2.41 -1.34 -18.83
N GLN A 249 -3.65 -1.22 -19.29
CA GLN A 249 -3.99 -0.53 -20.53
C GLN A 249 -4.19 0.96 -20.26
N ASP A 250 -3.81 1.79 -21.22
CA ASP A 250 -4.22 3.19 -21.31
C ASP A 250 -3.88 4.02 -20.07
N ILE A 251 -2.77 3.66 -19.42
CA ILE A 251 -2.42 4.25 -18.14
C ILE A 251 -2.18 5.75 -18.28
N ARG A 252 -2.62 6.47 -17.25
CA ARG A 252 -2.26 7.87 -17.03
C ARG A 252 -1.80 8.00 -15.60
N VAL A 253 -0.72 8.74 -15.40
CA VAL A 253 -0.15 8.97 -14.07
C VAL A 253 -0.02 10.46 -13.82
N THR A 254 0.04 10.83 -12.55
CA THR A 254 0.65 12.09 -12.12
C THR A 254 2.11 11.85 -11.73
N ASP A 255 2.98 12.86 -11.56
CA ASP A 255 2.71 14.29 -11.61
C ASP A 255 3.51 14.97 -12.72
N TYR A 256 2.80 15.48 -13.73
CA TYR A 256 3.34 16.24 -14.84
C TYR A 256 3.27 17.76 -14.63
N SER A 257 3.04 18.22 -13.40
CA SER A 257 3.13 19.63 -13.06
C SER A 257 4.50 20.20 -13.46
N PRO A 258 4.60 21.49 -13.83
CA PRO A 258 5.88 22.10 -14.23
C PRO A 258 7.00 21.91 -13.20
N GLY A 259 6.67 21.99 -11.91
CA GLY A 259 7.62 21.76 -10.82
C GLY A 259 8.13 20.32 -10.77
N SER A 260 7.23 19.33 -10.94
CA SER A 260 7.61 17.91 -10.97
C SER A 260 8.51 17.57 -12.15
N VAL A 261 8.19 18.07 -13.35
CA VAL A 261 9.01 17.86 -14.56
C VAL A 261 10.40 18.53 -14.42
N ALA A 262 10.46 19.73 -13.85
CA ALA A 262 11.73 20.38 -13.56
C ALA A 262 12.57 19.59 -12.54
N GLY A 263 11.94 19.09 -11.46
CA GLY A 263 12.59 18.24 -10.46
C GLY A 263 13.11 16.93 -11.04
N PHE A 264 12.39 16.32 -12.00
CA PHE A 264 12.88 15.13 -12.69
C PHE A 264 14.16 15.39 -13.47
N ARG A 265 14.28 16.53 -14.16
CA ARG A 265 15.49 16.90 -14.89
C ARG A 265 16.67 17.11 -13.94
N GLN A 266 16.43 17.74 -12.79
CA GLN A 266 17.44 17.88 -11.74
C GLN A 266 17.85 16.52 -11.16
N TRP A 267 16.90 15.61 -10.96
CA TRP A 267 17.16 14.25 -10.51
C TRP A 267 18.01 13.47 -11.51
N LEU A 268 17.71 13.57 -12.81
CA LEU A 268 18.52 12.97 -13.87
C LEU A 268 19.94 13.54 -13.88
N GLN A 269 20.09 14.86 -13.74
CA GLN A 269 21.40 15.50 -13.65
C GLN A 269 22.18 15.01 -12.43
N ALA A 270 21.53 14.86 -11.27
CA ALA A 270 22.16 14.33 -10.06
C ALA A 270 22.61 12.87 -10.24
N LYS A 271 21.79 12.06 -10.92
CA LYS A 271 22.06 10.64 -11.20
C LYS A 271 23.20 10.44 -12.21
N TYR A 272 23.11 11.09 -13.37
CA TYR A 272 24.02 10.86 -14.50
C TYR A 272 25.19 11.83 -14.56
N LYS A 273 25.18 12.90 -13.75
CA LYS A 273 26.19 13.97 -13.68
C LYS A 273 26.25 14.86 -14.92
N ASP A 274 26.40 14.28 -16.10
CA ASP A 274 26.47 14.99 -17.39
C ASP A 274 25.68 14.28 -18.50
N ILE A 275 25.41 15.02 -19.59
CA ILE A 275 24.55 14.54 -20.68
C ILE A 275 25.21 13.43 -21.51
N ALA A 276 26.54 13.36 -21.55
CA ALA A 276 27.27 12.32 -22.26
C ALA A 276 27.16 10.97 -21.53
N GLN A 277 27.24 10.98 -20.20
CA GLN A 277 26.99 9.81 -19.35
C GLN A 277 25.53 9.36 -19.44
N PHE A 278 24.58 10.29 -19.45
CA PHE A 278 23.16 9.97 -19.70
C PHE A 278 23.00 9.23 -21.04
N LYS A 279 23.57 9.77 -22.13
CA LYS A 279 23.51 9.14 -23.45
C LYS A 279 24.17 7.76 -23.47
N ALA A 280 25.34 7.62 -22.86
CA ALA A 280 26.07 6.35 -22.82
C ALA A 280 25.28 5.25 -22.08
N GLN A 281 24.60 5.60 -20.99
CA GLN A 281 23.87 4.63 -20.16
C GLN A 281 22.44 4.34 -20.65
N THR A 282 21.78 5.32 -21.28
CA THR A 282 20.39 5.17 -21.72
C THR A 282 20.27 4.90 -23.22
N GLY A 283 21.26 5.30 -24.02
CA GLY A 283 21.18 5.31 -25.48
C GLY A 283 20.25 6.40 -26.05
N LEU A 284 19.76 7.34 -25.22
CA LEU A 284 18.94 8.47 -25.63
C LEU A 284 19.80 9.72 -25.80
N ASP A 285 19.58 10.47 -26.87
CA ASP A 285 20.41 11.61 -27.25
C ASP A 285 19.65 12.93 -27.12
N TYR A 286 20.11 13.81 -26.23
CA TYR A 286 19.55 15.13 -25.98
C TYR A 286 20.67 16.15 -25.85
N ALA A 287 20.39 17.42 -26.19
CA ALA A 287 21.39 18.48 -26.12
C ALA A 287 21.78 18.87 -24.68
N SER A 288 20.84 18.76 -23.74
CA SER A 288 21.03 19.03 -22.30
C SER A 288 19.93 18.35 -21.47
N PHE A 289 20.05 18.36 -20.14
CA PHE A 289 18.98 17.86 -19.25
C PHE A 289 17.69 18.71 -19.35
N ASP A 290 17.80 20.00 -19.66
CA ASP A 290 16.65 20.93 -19.70
C ASP A 290 15.63 20.60 -20.79
N VAL A 291 16.04 19.87 -21.82
CA VAL A 291 15.18 19.48 -22.95
C VAL A 291 14.66 18.05 -22.85
N ILE A 292 15.07 17.30 -21.81
CA ILE A 292 14.58 15.92 -21.61
C ILE A 292 13.08 15.97 -21.25
N PRO A 293 12.21 15.22 -21.95
CA PRO A 293 10.79 15.16 -21.63
C PRO A 293 10.54 14.24 -20.43
N ALA A 294 9.50 14.52 -19.65
CA ALA A 294 8.88 13.48 -18.84
C ALA A 294 8.12 12.52 -19.78
N PRO A 295 8.44 11.21 -19.80
CA PRO A 295 7.77 10.24 -20.67
C PRO A 295 6.27 10.23 -20.40
N SER A 296 5.44 10.28 -21.44
CA SER A 296 3.99 10.46 -21.28
C SER A 296 3.13 10.00 -22.47
N LYS A 297 3.74 9.51 -23.55
CA LYS A 297 3.05 9.17 -24.80
C LYS A 297 3.02 7.67 -25.02
N ASP A 298 1.86 7.11 -25.33
CA ASP A 298 1.81 5.73 -25.79
C ASP A 298 2.19 5.67 -27.27
N ILE A 299 3.25 4.94 -27.61
CA ILE A 299 3.78 4.83 -28.98
C ILE A 299 2.77 4.23 -29.95
N ARG A 300 1.79 3.47 -29.44
CA ARG A 300 0.72 2.86 -30.23
C ARG A 300 -0.36 3.87 -30.62
N LYS A 301 -0.44 5.00 -29.92
CA LYS A 301 -1.55 5.96 -30.02
C LYS A 301 -1.10 7.35 -30.43
N GLU A 302 0.14 7.71 -30.11
CA GLU A 302 0.67 9.05 -30.25
C GLU A 302 2.00 9.01 -30.99
N LYS A 303 2.17 9.96 -31.93
CA LYS A 303 3.44 10.15 -32.60
C LYS A 303 4.50 10.66 -31.62
N LEU A 304 5.63 9.97 -31.57
CA LEU A 304 6.79 10.39 -30.78
C LEU A 304 7.70 11.31 -31.60
N ASN A 305 8.22 12.36 -30.97
CA ASN A 305 9.33 13.16 -31.48
C ASN A 305 10.68 12.47 -31.23
N GLY A 306 10.75 11.69 -30.16
CA GLY A 306 11.88 10.85 -29.82
C GLY A 306 11.44 9.69 -28.92
N PHE A 307 12.16 8.58 -28.98
CA PHE A 307 11.76 7.36 -28.28
C PHE A 307 11.61 7.54 -26.76
N GLY A 308 12.37 8.45 -26.16
CA GLY A 308 12.27 8.76 -24.72
C GLY A 308 10.91 9.32 -24.28
N GLU A 309 10.05 9.79 -25.18
CA GLU A 309 8.69 10.22 -24.84
C GLU A 309 7.74 9.04 -24.53
N HIS A 310 8.12 7.81 -24.91
CA HIS A 310 7.26 6.65 -24.77
C HIS A 310 6.98 6.31 -23.29
N TYR A 311 5.71 6.15 -22.93
CA TYR A 311 5.27 5.70 -21.62
C TYR A 311 4.00 4.84 -21.76
N ASP A 312 4.06 3.63 -21.22
CA ASP A 312 2.96 2.72 -20.97
C ASP A 312 3.26 1.93 -19.68
N ALA A 313 2.39 0.99 -19.28
CA ALA A 313 2.53 0.23 -18.05
C ALA A 313 3.74 -0.74 -17.99
N PHE A 314 4.44 -0.92 -19.10
CA PHE A 314 5.58 -1.82 -19.24
C PHE A 314 6.85 -1.08 -19.66
N ALA A 315 6.75 0.20 -20.02
CA ALA A 315 7.83 0.99 -20.61
C ALA A 315 9.08 1.08 -19.73
N ASP A 316 8.95 0.85 -18.42
CA ASP A 316 10.08 0.78 -17.48
C ASP A 316 10.95 -0.48 -17.62
N GLY A 317 10.53 -1.46 -18.42
CA GLY A 317 11.24 -2.72 -18.62
C GLY A 317 10.68 -3.91 -17.83
N THR A 318 9.55 -3.74 -17.12
CA THR A 318 8.91 -4.81 -16.35
C THR A 318 7.63 -5.32 -17.01
N LEU A 319 7.54 -6.63 -17.23
CA LEU A 319 6.34 -7.32 -17.70
C LEU A 319 5.82 -8.30 -16.63
N PRO A 320 4.70 -8.01 -15.96
CA PRO A 320 4.11 -8.96 -15.02
C PRO A 320 3.59 -10.20 -15.73
N VAL A 321 4.02 -11.37 -15.24
CA VAL A 321 3.43 -12.68 -15.56
C VAL A 321 2.65 -13.12 -14.33
N GLY A 322 1.33 -13.03 -14.38
CA GLY A 322 0.51 -13.14 -13.17
C GLY A 322 -0.91 -13.61 -13.44
N GLY A 323 -1.52 -14.14 -12.40
CA GLY A 323 -2.83 -14.79 -12.47
C GLY A 323 -3.33 -15.24 -11.10
N TRP A 324 -4.29 -16.16 -11.10
CA TRP A 324 -4.74 -16.83 -9.89
C TRP A 324 -4.72 -18.35 -10.02
N LEU A 325 -4.51 -19.02 -8.89
CA LEU A 325 -4.45 -20.46 -8.73
C LEU A 325 -5.18 -20.87 -7.45
N TRP A 326 -6.28 -21.60 -7.61
CA TRP A 326 -6.98 -22.29 -6.53
C TRP A 326 -6.51 -23.74 -6.46
N ASP A 327 -5.89 -24.11 -5.34
CA ASP A 327 -5.35 -25.45 -5.09
C ASP A 327 -5.79 -25.96 -3.70
N PRO A 328 -7.06 -26.38 -3.55
CA PRO A 328 -7.65 -26.69 -2.24
C PRO A 328 -7.04 -27.93 -1.57
N LYS A 329 -6.42 -28.82 -2.35
CA LYS A 329 -5.78 -30.04 -1.85
C LYS A 329 -4.26 -29.88 -1.66
N GLN A 330 -3.73 -28.67 -1.88
CA GLN A 330 -2.31 -28.37 -1.84
C GLN A 330 -1.48 -29.36 -2.68
N ALA A 331 -1.99 -29.69 -3.88
CA ALA A 331 -1.35 -30.65 -4.78
C ALA A 331 -0.14 -30.03 -5.51
N ILE A 332 -0.07 -28.70 -5.63
CA ILE A 332 1.00 -27.99 -6.32
C ILE A 332 2.07 -27.56 -5.31
N GLU A 333 3.26 -28.11 -5.50
CA GLU A 333 4.45 -27.88 -4.68
C GLU A 333 5.11 -26.54 -5.04
N ARG A 334 5.21 -26.22 -6.33
CA ARG A 334 5.86 -25.01 -6.83
C ARG A 334 5.27 -24.53 -8.16
N LEU A 335 5.32 -23.22 -8.38
CA LEU A 335 5.16 -22.61 -9.70
C LEU A 335 6.50 -22.02 -10.15
N ASP A 336 6.90 -22.31 -11.39
CA ASP A 336 8.12 -21.80 -12.00
C ASP A 336 7.78 -21.06 -13.30
N LEU A 337 8.46 -19.94 -13.54
CA LEU A 337 8.41 -19.21 -14.80
C LEU A 337 9.56 -19.66 -15.71
N TYR A 338 9.23 -19.98 -16.95
CA TYR A 338 10.21 -20.19 -18.02
C TYR A 338 10.06 -19.13 -19.09
N LEU A 339 11.20 -18.63 -19.58
CA LEU A 339 11.31 -17.71 -20.72
C LEU A 339 12.11 -18.41 -21.81
N ASP A 340 11.54 -18.54 -23.00
CA ASP A 340 12.17 -19.20 -24.15
C ASP A 340 12.77 -20.58 -23.81
N GLY A 341 12.03 -21.36 -23.02
CA GLY A 341 12.40 -22.70 -22.57
C GLY A 341 13.47 -22.76 -21.48
N LYS A 342 13.94 -21.62 -20.97
CA LYS A 342 14.89 -21.53 -19.85
C LYS A 342 14.17 -21.15 -18.57
N LEU A 343 14.52 -21.79 -17.46
CA LEU A 343 13.98 -21.44 -16.13
C LEU A 343 14.45 -20.03 -15.77
N VAL A 344 13.50 -19.13 -15.49
CA VAL A 344 13.76 -17.79 -14.96
C VAL A 344 13.83 -17.86 -13.43
N GLY A 345 12.85 -18.52 -12.81
CA GLY A 345 12.81 -18.68 -11.35
C GLY A 345 11.43 -19.08 -10.82
N PRO A 346 11.33 -19.30 -9.50
CA PRO A 346 10.05 -19.58 -8.85
C PRO A 346 9.14 -18.34 -8.88
N MET A 347 7.83 -18.57 -9.00
CA MET A 347 6.82 -17.51 -8.95
C MET A 347 6.29 -17.33 -7.54
N ALA A 348 6.10 -16.08 -7.11
CA ALA A 348 5.44 -15.77 -5.86
C ALA A 348 3.98 -16.25 -5.90
N ARG A 349 3.50 -16.81 -4.79
CA ARG A 349 2.12 -17.30 -4.59
C ARG A 349 1.53 -16.70 -3.33
N GLY A 350 0.21 -16.78 -3.21
CA GLY A 350 -0.52 -16.33 -2.01
C GLY A 350 -0.83 -14.84 -2.02
N LEU A 351 -0.72 -14.19 -3.17
CA LEU A 351 -1.13 -12.79 -3.33
C LEU A 351 -2.65 -12.66 -3.22
N ASN A 352 -3.12 -11.51 -2.76
CA ASN A 352 -4.52 -11.20 -2.57
C ASN A 352 -5.26 -11.09 -3.91
N ARG A 353 -6.32 -11.88 -4.06
CA ARG A 353 -7.29 -11.87 -5.15
C ARG A 353 -8.70 -11.92 -4.60
N LEU A 354 -9.04 -10.83 -3.93
CA LEU A 354 -10.35 -10.67 -3.31
C LEU A 354 -11.47 -10.62 -4.36
N ASP A 355 -11.19 -10.07 -5.54
CA ASP A 355 -12.07 -10.13 -6.72
C ASP A 355 -12.46 -11.57 -7.08
N VAL A 356 -11.49 -12.49 -7.15
CA VAL A 356 -11.72 -13.92 -7.45
C VAL A 356 -12.48 -14.58 -6.32
N TYR A 357 -12.09 -14.30 -5.07
CA TYR A 357 -12.78 -14.81 -3.90
C TYR A 357 -14.25 -14.36 -3.87
N ARG A 358 -14.56 -13.11 -4.23
CA ARG A 358 -15.95 -12.62 -4.29
C ARG A 358 -16.74 -13.23 -5.45
N ALA A 359 -16.11 -13.39 -6.61
CA ALA A 359 -16.76 -13.82 -7.84
C ALA A 359 -17.01 -15.34 -7.93
N VAL A 360 -16.21 -16.15 -7.23
CA VAL A 360 -16.24 -17.62 -7.38
C VAL A 360 -16.56 -18.29 -6.06
N ASP A 361 -17.79 -18.78 -5.90
CA ASP A 361 -18.33 -19.33 -4.64
C ASP A 361 -17.42 -20.36 -3.96
N ASN A 362 -16.87 -21.31 -4.71
CA ASN A 362 -16.08 -22.41 -4.16
C ASN A 362 -14.60 -22.06 -3.85
N ILE A 363 -14.16 -20.84 -4.13
CA ILE A 363 -12.86 -20.32 -3.71
C ILE A 363 -13.02 -19.70 -2.32
N THR A 364 -12.53 -20.39 -1.31
CA THR A 364 -12.77 -20.04 0.10
C THR A 364 -11.66 -19.20 0.75
N SER A 365 -10.60 -18.88 -0.01
CA SER A 365 -9.52 -17.98 0.41
C SER A 365 -9.18 -17.00 -0.72
N PRO A 366 -8.90 -15.72 -0.42
CA PRO A 366 -8.45 -14.74 -1.40
C PRO A 366 -6.95 -14.88 -1.72
N ASN A 367 -6.18 -15.72 -1.04
CA ASN A 367 -4.74 -15.89 -1.28
C ASN A 367 -4.47 -16.81 -2.49
N THR A 368 -5.11 -16.55 -3.62
CA THR A 368 -4.97 -17.37 -4.85
C THR A 368 -4.01 -16.75 -5.87
N GLY A 369 -3.59 -15.50 -5.68
CA GLY A 369 -2.77 -14.81 -6.64
C GLY A 369 -1.37 -15.40 -6.79
N PHE A 370 -0.85 -15.39 -8.02
CA PHE A 370 0.56 -15.63 -8.31
C PHE A 370 1.10 -14.54 -9.25
N ARG A 371 2.38 -14.20 -9.11
CA ARG A 371 3.04 -13.20 -9.98
C ARG A 371 4.55 -13.39 -10.05
N TYR A 372 5.11 -13.07 -11.21
CA TYR A 372 6.52 -12.83 -11.43
C TYR A 372 6.67 -11.58 -12.28
N ASN A 373 7.45 -10.59 -11.82
CA ASN A 373 7.72 -9.36 -12.56
C ASN A 373 8.95 -9.61 -13.46
N LEU A 374 8.73 -9.92 -14.73
CA LEU A 374 9.79 -10.25 -15.68
C LEU A 374 10.50 -8.97 -16.15
N ASP A 375 11.79 -8.86 -15.87
CA ASP A 375 12.63 -7.84 -16.50
C ASP A 375 12.89 -8.22 -17.96
N PHE A 376 12.31 -7.44 -18.89
CA PHE A 376 12.52 -7.59 -20.32
C PHE A 376 13.51 -6.58 -20.89
N SER A 377 14.04 -5.66 -20.08
CA SER A 377 14.88 -4.53 -20.54
C SER A 377 16.15 -4.96 -21.28
N ASN A 378 16.62 -6.17 -21.02
CA ASN A 378 17.82 -6.76 -21.61
C ASN A 378 17.53 -7.86 -22.65
N LEU A 379 16.26 -8.10 -22.98
CA LEU A 379 15.89 -9.07 -24.01
C LEU A 379 16.16 -8.50 -25.40
N SER A 380 16.56 -9.38 -26.32
CA SER A 380 16.71 -9.03 -27.73
C SER A 380 15.36 -8.69 -28.34
N ALA A 381 15.33 -7.76 -29.30
CA ALA A 381 14.12 -7.54 -30.09
C ALA A 381 13.68 -8.83 -30.81
N GLY A 382 12.40 -9.20 -30.70
CA GLY A 382 11.96 -10.53 -31.11
C GLY A 382 10.66 -10.98 -30.46
N GLN A 383 10.14 -12.10 -30.96
CA GLN A 383 9.09 -12.83 -30.29
C GLN A 383 9.69 -13.69 -29.17
N HIS A 384 9.04 -13.65 -28.01
CA HIS A 384 9.39 -14.41 -26.81
C HIS A 384 8.19 -15.19 -26.30
N ILE A 385 8.44 -16.20 -25.48
CA ILE A 385 7.37 -16.94 -24.79
C ILE A 385 7.64 -17.08 -23.30
N VAL A 386 6.62 -16.79 -22.51
CA VAL A 386 6.55 -17.19 -21.10
C VAL A 386 5.72 -18.46 -20.94
N GLN A 387 6.19 -19.39 -20.11
CA GLN A 387 5.48 -20.61 -19.73
C GLN A 387 5.45 -20.73 -18.21
N VAL A 388 4.25 -20.79 -17.63
CA VAL A 388 4.04 -21.05 -16.20
C VAL A 388 3.91 -22.56 -16.01
N VAL A 389 4.79 -23.13 -15.20
CA VAL A 389 4.88 -24.57 -14.98
C VAL A 389 4.58 -24.87 -13.51
N ALA A 390 3.63 -25.76 -13.27
CA ALA A 390 3.32 -26.28 -11.95
C ALA A 390 4.05 -27.60 -11.71
N GLU A 391 4.67 -27.75 -10.55
CA GLU A 391 5.26 -29.00 -10.07
C GLU A 391 4.34 -29.67 -9.06
N SER A 392 4.06 -30.96 -9.25
CA SER A 392 3.22 -31.77 -8.37
C SER A 392 3.71 -33.22 -8.37
N LYS A 393 4.09 -33.73 -7.20
CA LYS A 393 4.63 -35.09 -6.98
C LYS A 393 5.81 -35.39 -7.91
N GLY A 394 6.72 -34.44 -8.07
CA GLY A 394 7.88 -34.53 -8.95
C GLY A 394 7.58 -34.51 -10.46
N ARG A 395 6.32 -34.26 -10.87
CA ARG A 395 5.92 -34.12 -12.27
C ARG A 395 5.59 -32.67 -12.59
N LYS A 396 6.04 -32.21 -13.77
CA LYS A 396 5.77 -30.86 -14.29
C LYS A 396 4.52 -30.86 -15.16
N TYR A 397 3.71 -29.83 -15.02
CA TYR A 397 2.48 -29.58 -15.78
C TYR A 397 2.52 -28.15 -16.32
N GLN A 398 2.12 -27.96 -17.57
CA GLN A 398 2.03 -26.60 -18.12
C GLN A 398 0.73 -25.97 -17.64
N LEU A 399 0.81 -24.94 -16.79
CA LEU A 399 -0.36 -24.23 -16.25
C LEU A 399 -0.91 -23.23 -17.26
N ALA A 400 -0.02 -22.42 -17.85
CA ALA A 400 -0.36 -21.42 -18.85
C ALA A 400 0.87 -21.08 -19.70
N ASN A 401 0.65 -20.42 -20.84
CA ASN A 401 1.71 -19.80 -21.64
C ASN A 401 1.20 -18.58 -22.39
N ALA A 402 2.08 -17.62 -22.65
CA ALA A 402 1.79 -16.46 -23.47
C ALA A 402 3.00 -16.06 -24.32
N ASN A 403 2.76 -15.77 -25.59
CA ASN A 403 3.77 -15.12 -26.42
C ASN A 403 3.72 -13.60 -26.19
N PHE A 404 4.87 -12.93 -26.28
CA PHE A 404 4.97 -11.48 -26.28
C PHE A 404 6.08 -11.04 -27.24
N VAL A 405 6.13 -9.75 -27.59
CA VAL A 405 7.06 -9.21 -28.58
C VAL A 405 7.83 -8.04 -27.99
N VAL A 406 9.16 -8.15 -27.94
CA VAL A 406 10.04 -7.03 -27.60
C VAL A 406 10.29 -6.25 -28.89
N VAL A 407 9.79 -5.02 -28.94
CA VAL A 407 9.90 -4.18 -30.13
C VAL A 407 11.15 -3.30 -30.02
N PRO A 408 12.02 -3.25 -31.05
CA PRO A 408 13.21 -2.42 -30.99
C PRO A 408 12.83 -0.94 -31.00
N ARG A 409 13.66 -0.10 -30.37
CA ARG A 409 13.38 1.34 -30.23
C ARG A 409 13.19 2.08 -31.56
N ASN A 410 13.85 1.62 -32.61
CA ASN A 410 13.73 2.17 -33.96
C ASN A 410 12.48 1.67 -34.72
N GLN A 411 11.66 0.81 -34.10
CA GLN A 411 10.50 0.14 -34.70
C GLN A 411 10.83 -0.56 -36.03
N GLY A 412 12.09 -0.96 -36.19
CA GLY A 412 12.56 -1.66 -37.39
C GLY A 412 11.97 -3.06 -37.49
N LYS A 413 12.19 -3.70 -38.64
CA LYS A 413 11.76 -5.09 -38.86
C LYS A 413 12.33 -6.01 -37.77
N ILE A 414 11.44 -6.74 -37.12
CA ILE A 414 11.79 -7.79 -36.17
C ILE A 414 12.13 -9.04 -36.97
N VAL A 415 13.29 -9.65 -36.68
CA VAL A 415 13.61 -10.97 -37.23
C VAL A 415 12.76 -11.99 -36.48
N ASN A 416 11.80 -12.60 -37.17
CA ASN A 416 10.94 -13.65 -36.60
C ASN A 416 11.77 -14.90 -36.29
N MET A 417 12.35 -14.94 -35.09
CA MET A 417 12.81 -16.16 -34.47
C MET A 417 11.66 -16.75 -33.66
N TYR A 418 11.28 -18.00 -33.95
CA TYR A 418 10.33 -18.70 -33.12
C TYR A 418 10.96 -18.96 -31.75
N PRO A 419 10.35 -18.48 -30.66
CA PRO A 419 10.92 -18.68 -29.34
C PRO A 419 10.94 -20.17 -29.00
N ARG A 420 12.03 -20.61 -28.35
CA ARG A 420 12.16 -21.99 -27.90
C ARG A 420 11.10 -22.27 -26.85
N ARG A 421 10.34 -23.35 -27.03
CA ARG A 421 9.35 -23.81 -26.05
C ARG A 421 9.94 -24.96 -25.23
N LEU A 422 9.45 -25.11 -24.01
CA LEU A 422 9.59 -26.38 -23.29
C LEU A 422 9.00 -27.51 -24.12
N GLY A 423 9.57 -28.71 -23.96
CA GLY A 423 9.02 -29.93 -24.54
C GLY A 423 7.63 -30.25 -24.01
N TRP A 424 7.05 -31.32 -24.52
CA TRP A 424 5.71 -31.75 -24.11
C TRP A 424 5.62 -31.95 -22.59
N MET A 425 4.58 -31.37 -22.00
CA MET A 425 4.16 -31.58 -20.62
C MET A 425 2.71 -32.03 -20.61
N PRO A 426 2.28 -32.79 -19.60
CA PRO A 426 0.87 -33.14 -19.43
C PRO A 426 0.02 -31.88 -19.23
N PRO A 427 -1.22 -31.87 -19.75
CA PRO A 427 -2.13 -30.73 -19.61
C PRO A 427 -2.62 -30.56 -18.17
N THR A 428 -3.07 -29.34 -17.83
CA THR A 428 -3.66 -28.99 -16.53
C THR A 428 -4.90 -29.80 -16.18
N SER A 429 -5.59 -30.38 -17.17
CA SER A 429 -6.81 -31.18 -16.96
C SER A 429 -6.63 -32.35 -16.00
N ILE A 430 -5.39 -32.83 -15.81
CA ILE A 430 -5.05 -33.82 -14.77
C ILE A 430 -5.13 -33.21 -13.37
N LEU A 431 -4.64 -31.98 -13.19
CA LEU A 431 -4.71 -31.22 -11.94
C LEU A 431 -6.15 -30.74 -11.67
N GLU A 432 -6.91 -30.39 -12.71
CA GLU A 432 -8.33 -30.00 -12.59
C GLU A 432 -9.19 -31.10 -11.97
N LYS A 433 -8.91 -32.37 -12.30
CA LYS A 433 -9.54 -33.53 -11.62
C LYS A 433 -9.23 -33.60 -10.12
N GLN A 434 -8.16 -32.95 -9.67
CA GLN A 434 -7.80 -32.83 -8.25
C GLN A 434 -8.43 -31.60 -7.59
N GLY A 435 -9.18 -30.79 -8.34
CA GLY A 435 -9.82 -29.56 -7.87
C GLY A 435 -9.01 -28.29 -8.14
N VAL A 436 -7.86 -28.39 -8.82
CA VAL A 436 -7.06 -27.23 -9.19
C VAL A 436 -7.81 -26.40 -10.24
N ARG A 437 -7.84 -25.08 -10.05
CA ARG A 437 -8.34 -24.12 -11.04
C ARG A 437 -7.35 -22.99 -11.16
N SER A 438 -7.13 -22.49 -12.37
CA SER A 438 -6.18 -21.41 -12.59
C SER A 438 -6.55 -20.55 -13.77
N TRP A 439 -6.06 -19.32 -13.78
CA TRP A 439 -6.13 -18.41 -14.90
C TRP A 439 -4.86 -17.57 -14.97
N LEU A 440 -4.44 -17.22 -16.18
CA LEU A 440 -3.35 -16.26 -16.43
C LEU A 440 -3.98 -14.94 -16.87
N ASP A 441 -3.82 -13.90 -16.05
CA ASP A 441 -4.31 -12.56 -16.36
C ASP A 441 -3.36 -11.82 -17.32
N MET A 442 -2.06 -11.98 -17.11
CA MET A 442 -1.01 -11.32 -17.89
C MET A 442 0.20 -12.22 -18.14
N PRO A 443 0.93 -12.01 -19.25
CA PRO A 443 0.63 -11.06 -20.32
C PRO A 443 -0.48 -11.58 -21.27
N ALA A 444 -1.12 -10.68 -22.00
CA ALA A 444 -1.98 -11.05 -23.11
C ALA A 444 -1.17 -11.74 -24.23
N GLN A 445 -1.83 -12.58 -25.04
CA GLN A 445 -1.16 -13.18 -26.20
C GLN A 445 -0.71 -12.10 -27.18
N LEU A 446 0.55 -12.21 -27.61
CA LEU A 446 1.22 -11.29 -28.53
C LEU A 446 1.28 -9.85 -28.00
N GLN A 447 1.28 -9.65 -26.67
CA GLN A 447 1.56 -8.35 -26.05
C GLN A 447 2.89 -7.81 -26.59
N ASP A 448 2.90 -6.62 -27.16
CA ASP A 448 4.11 -5.91 -27.53
C ASP A 448 4.61 -5.07 -26.34
N VAL A 449 5.93 -4.97 -26.18
CA VAL A 449 6.57 -4.19 -25.11
C VAL A 449 7.74 -3.37 -25.67
N TYR A 450 7.92 -2.16 -25.13
CA TYR A 450 8.83 -1.14 -25.64
C TYR A 450 9.66 -0.56 -24.50
N TYR A 451 10.89 -1.05 -24.30
CA TYR A 451 11.70 -0.61 -23.17
C TYR A 451 12.26 0.81 -23.36
N ASN A 452 11.78 1.73 -22.54
CA ASN A 452 12.28 3.10 -22.39
C ASN A 452 12.99 3.31 -21.04
N PRO A 453 14.33 3.43 -21.01
CA PRO A 453 15.07 3.67 -19.76
C PRO A 453 14.69 4.99 -19.09
N LEU A 454 14.16 5.96 -19.83
CA LEU A 454 13.66 7.20 -19.27
C LEU A 454 12.32 7.01 -18.54
N ALA A 455 11.46 6.07 -18.98
CA ALA A 455 10.23 5.70 -18.26
C ALA A 455 10.55 5.02 -16.92
N ARG A 456 11.56 4.14 -16.90
CA ARG A 456 12.09 3.56 -15.66
C ARG A 456 12.57 4.65 -14.69
N ASP A 457 13.36 5.58 -15.20
CA ASP A 457 13.88 6.68 -14.39
C ASP A 457 12.76 7.63 -13.90
N TRP A 458 11.73 7.86 -14.72
CA TRP A 458 10.55 8.61 -14.35
C TRP A 458 9.78 7.94 -13.20
N ASN A 459 9.58 6.62 -13.26
CA ASN A 459 8.93 5.87 -12.18
C ASN A 459 9.75 5.92 -10.88
N HIS A 460 11.09 5.78 -10.94
CA HIS A 460 11.94 5.93 -9.76
C HIS A 460 11.92 7.34 -9.17
N TYR A 461 11.89 8.38 -10.02
CA TYR A 461 11.77 9.75 -9.54
C TYR A 461 10.42 9.97 -8.82
N ARG A 462 9.33 9.48 -9.39
CA ARG A 462 7.99 9.51 -8.77
C ARG A 462 7.98 8.82 -7.40
N GLU A 463 8.60 7.64 -7.29
CA GLU A 463 8.77 6.95 -6.00
C GLU A 463 9.55 7.80 -4.99
N SER A 464 10.59 8.50 -5.45
CA SER A 464 11.37 9.40 -4.58
C SER A 464 10.59 10.62 -4.10
N GLN A 465 9.61 11.12 -4.87
CA GLN A 465 8.74 12.21 -4.44
C GLN A 465 7.84 11.76 -3.28
N VAL A 466 7.24 10.57 -3.38
CA VAL A 466 6.42 9.99 -2.30
C VAL A 466 7.25 9.80 -1.02
N TYR A 467 8.46 9.23 -1.15
CA TYR A 467 9.37 9.06 -0.02
C TYR A 467 9.78 10.39 0.61
N ALA A 468 10.17 11.38 -0.20
CA ALA A 468 10.61 12.68 0.28
C ALA A 468 9.49 13.41 1.03
N GLN A 469 8.25 13.33 0.55
CA GLN A 469 7.12 13.96 1.22
C GLN A 469 6.85 13.33 2.59
N LEU A 470 6.83 12.00 2.69
CA LEU A 470 6.69 11.31 3.97
C LEU A 470 7.83 11.67 4.94
N ALA A 471 9.06 11.74 4.44
CA ALA A 471 10.23 12.15 5.23
C ALA A 471 10.07 13.56 5.81
N VAL A 472 9.57 14.53 5.02
CA VAL A 472 9.35 15.90 5.52
C VAL A 472 8.28 15.94 6.62
N PHE A 473 7.17 15.20 6.48
CA PHE A 473 6.18 15.12 7.55
C PHE A 473 6.76 14.50 8.83
N HIS A 474 7.55 13.43 8.68
CA HIS A 474 8.23 12.76 9.78
C HIS A 474 9.23 13.71 10.50
N GLU A 475 10.10 14.38 9.75
CA GLU A 475 11.08 15.32 10.29
C GLU A 475 10.42 16.50 11.02
N ARG A 476 9.35 17.07 10.44
CA ARG A 476 8.59 18.15 11.07
C ARG A 476 7.87 17.71 12.34
N ALA A 477 7.29 16.50 12.34
CA ALA A 477 6.67 15.92 13.53
C ALA A 477 7.69 15.79 14.69
N ILE A 478 8.90 15.30 14.40
CA ILE A 478 10.00 15.22 15.37
C ILE A 478 10.42 16.62 15.84
N ALA A 479 10.63 17.56 14.91
CA ALA A 479 11.04 18.92 15.23
C ALA A 479 10.01 19.64 16.12
N ALA A 480 8.71 19.37 15.94
CA ALA A 480 7.64 19.87 16.79
C ALA A 480 7.55 19.15 18.16
N GLY A 481 8.29 18.05 18.32
CA GLY A 481 8.51 17.32 19.56
C GLY A 481 7.67 16.06 19.73
N LEU A 482 7.09 15.51 18.65
CA LEU A 482 6.52 14.17 18.71
C LEU A 482 7.63 13.11 18.82
N PRO A 483 7.43 12.04 19.60
CA PRO A 483 8.46 11.03 19.79
C PRO A 483 8.64 10.17 18.54
N ALA A 484 9.85 10.14 17.98
CA ALA A 484 10.20 9.35 16.79
C ALA A 484 9.78 7.87 16.90
N ALA A 485 9.95 7.27 18.09
CA ALA A 485 9.57 5.89 18.38
C ALA A 485 8.05 5.60 18.28
N LYS A 486 7.21 6.61 18.06
CA LYS A 486 5.77 6.48 17.85
C LYS A 486 5.30 7.00 16.49
N LEU A 487 6.21 7.37 15.59
CA LEU A 487 5.85 7.85 14.25
C LEU A 487 5.83 6.68 13.26
N TYR A 488 4.68 6.48 12.64
CA TYR A 488 4.44 5.40 11.68
C TYR A 488 4.09 5.97 10.31
N SER A 489 4.54 5.30 9.25
CA SER A 489 3.95 5.49 7.92
C SER A 489 2.49 5.00 7.89
N HIS A 490 1.77 5.34 6.82
CA HIS A 490 0.42 4.85 6.55
C HIS A 490 0.33 4.49 5.08
N GLN A 491 0.88 3.34 4.69
CA GLN A 491 1.11 3.05 3.27
C GLN A 491 0.39 1.80 2.78
N ILE A 492 -0.20 1.93 1.59
CA ILE A 492 -0.63 0.83 0.73
C ILE A 492 0.56 -0.05 0.33
N ILE A 493 0.29 -1.34 0.13
CA ILE A 493 1.26 -2.29 -0.44
C ILE A 493 0.78 -2.63 -1.86
N PRO A 494 1.23 -1.92 -2.91
CA PRO A 494 0.70 -2.13 -4.25
C PRO A 494 0.92 -3.56 -4.76
N ASP A 495 1.99 -4.21 -4.29
CA ASP A 495 2.40 -5.52 -4.76
C ASP A 495 1.57 -6.69 -4.24
N VAL A 496 0.70 -6.48 -3.25
CA VAL A 496 -0.03 -7.56 -2.58
C VAL A 496 -1.12 -8.17 -3.46
N ASN A 497 -1.59 -7.46 -4.48
CA ASN A 497 -2.55 -7.95 -5.45
C ASN A 497 -1.83 -8.12 -6.79
N PRO A 498 -1.86 -9.31 -7.43
CA PRO A 498 -1.09 -9.54 -8.65
C PRO A 498 -1.65 -8.76 -9.85
N SER A 499 -2.90 -8.31 -9.78
CA SER A 499 -3.54 -7.50 -10.81
C SER A 499 -3.23 -6.01 -10.67
N TRP A 500 -2.70 -5.56 -9.54
CA TRP A 500 -2.39 -4.15 -9.32
C TRP A 500 -1.11 -3.74 -10.04
N ASN A 501 -1.16 -2.56 -10.65
CA ASN A 501 -0.02 -1.91 -11.27
C ASN A 501 0.71 -1.02 -10.23
N PRO A 502 1.83 -1.46 -9.64
CA PRO A 502 2.55 -0.71 -8.61
C PRO A 502 3.09 0.63 -9.13
N GLN A 503 3.36 0.74 -10.43
CA GLN A 503 3.86 1.98 -11.04
C GLN A 503 2.85 3.13 -10.97
N LEU A 504 1.55 2.84 -10.91
CA LEU A 504 0.53 3.89 -10.80
C LEU A 504 0.64 4.60 -9.45
N PHE A 505 0.88 3.85 -8.38
CA PHE A 505 1.04 4.36 -7.02
C PHE A 505 2.42 5.00 -6.81
N ALA A 506 3.48 4.34 -7.29
CA ALA A 506 4.86 4.75 -7.06
C ALA A 506 5.15 5.01 -5.57
N SER A 507 4.75 4.08 -4.69
CA SER A 507 4.96 4.18 -3.23
C SER A 507 5.98 3.19 -2.68
N THR A 508 6.52 2.29 -3.51
CA THR A 508 7.34 1.14 -3.10
C THR A 508 8.52 1.51 -2.20
N GLN A 509 9.21 2.62 -2.50
CA GLN A 509 10.37 3.07 -1.72
C GLN A 509 10.04 3.33 -0.24
N THR A 510 8.80 3.72 0.09
CA THR A 510 8.39 3.97 1.48
C THR A 510 8.24 2.71 2.33
N LEU A 511 8.17 1.54 1.69
CA LEU A 511 7.96 0.25 2.32
C LEU A 511 9.28 -0.46 2.67
N ASP A 512 10.44 0.20 2.47
CA ASP A 512 11.74 -0.31 2.95
C ASP A 512 11.83 -0.17 4.48
N GLY A 513 12.09 -1.27 5.19
CA GLY A 513 12.27 -1.32 6.64
C GLY A 513 13.44 -0.52 7.19
N LYS A 514 14.27 0.09 6.34
CA LYS A 514 15.35 1.02 6.73
C LYS A 514 14.94 2.49 6.80
N SER A 515 13.68 2.80 6.53
CA SER A 515 13.15 4.16 6.61
C SER A 515 13.25 4.72 8.04
N PRO A 516 13.29 6.06 8.23
CA PRO A 516 13.44 6.66 9.57
C PRO A 516 12.19 6.57 10.45
N TRP A 517 11.06 6.12 9.90
CA TRP A 517 9.78 5.89 10.60
C TRP A 517 9.53 4.40 10.86
N HIS A 518 8.65 4.09 11.80
CA HIS A 518 8.09 2.76 11.93
C HIS A 518 7.15 2.45 10.76
N GLN A 519 7.13 1.20 10.30
CA GLN A 519 6.28 0.82 9.17
C GLN A 519 4.82 0.68 9.59
N GLY A 520 3.92 1.40 8.92
CA GLY A 520 2.49 1.19 8.97
C GLY A 520 1.97 0.73 7.62
N LEU A 521 1.35 -0.45 7.60
CA LEU A 521 0.97 -1.16 6.40
C LEU A 521 -0.56 -1.30 6.30
N ASN A 522 -1.17 -0.79 5.23
CA ASN A 522 -2.59 -0.98 4.97
C ASN A 522 -2.83 -2.42 4.46
N MET A 523 -3.74 -3.14 5.11
CA MET A 523 -3.96 -4.56 4.86
C MET A 523 -5.43 -4.89 4.64
N TYR A 524 -5.73 -5.35 3.43
CA TYR A 524 -7.07 -5.71 2.99
C TYR A 524 -7.13 -7.12 2.42
N GLY A 525 -8.25 -7.80 2.62
CA GLY A 525 -8.47 -9.12 2.03
C GLY A 525 -7.44 -10.13 2.53
N GLY A 526 -6.84 -10.85 1.59
CA GLY A 526 -5.76 -11.80 1.82
C GLY A 526 -4.47 -11.21 2.40
N ALA A 527 -4.24 -9.90 2.22
CA ALA A 527 -3.09 -9.23 2.80
C ALA A 527 -3.05 -9.37 4.32
N THR A 528 -4.21 -9.38 4.99
CA THR A 528 -4.31 -9.50 6.45
C THR A 528 -3.78 -10.82 7.03
N ASN A 529 -3.62 -11.86 6.21
CA ASN A 529 -3.00 -13.10 6.62
C ASN A 529 -2.59 -13.94 5.40
N SER A 530 -1.37 -13.77 4.91
CA SER A 530 -0.83 -14.57 3.81
C SER A 530 0.66 -14.87 4.00
N ASP A 531 1.11 -15.99 3.42
CA ASP A 531 2.54 -16.31 3.35
C ASP A 531 3.30 -15.29 2.52
N TRP A 532 2.64 -14.72 1.51
CA TRP A 532 3.21 -13.65 0.70
C TRP A 532 3.53 -12.42 1.55
N LEU A 533 2.58 -11.93 2.38
CA LEU A 533 2.84 -10.77 3.23
C LEU A 533 3.99 -11.04 4.21
N ARG A 534 4.03 -12.22 4.84
CA ARG A 534 5.13 -12.61 5.73
C ARG A 534 6.48 -12.59 5.00
N GLY A 535 6.51 -13.11 3.77
CA GLY A 535 7.68 -13.07 2.89
C GLY A 535 8.10 -11.65 2.53
N PHE A 536 7.14 -10.80 2.15
CA PHE A 536 7.33 -9.39 1.84
C PHE A 536 7.94 -8.65 3.04
N MET A 537 7.32 -8.75 4.22
CA MET A 537 7.82 -8.11 5.43
C MET A 537 9.25 -8.55 5.74
N LYS A 538 9.55 -9.85 5.64
CA LYS A 538 10.90 -10.38 5.84
C LYS A 538 11.90 -9.83 4.82
N GLN A 539 11.54 -9.81 3.53
CA GLN A 539 12.40 -9.30 2.45
C GLN A 539 12.71 -7.82 2.63
N HIS A 540 11.71 -7.05 3.07
CA HIS A 540 11.81 -5.61 3.32
C HIS A 540 12.30 -5.26 4.72
N GLN A 541 12.77 -6.24 5.50
CA GLN A 541 13.30 -6.03 6.86
C GLN A 541 12.30 -5.38 7.84
N ILE A 542 11.00 -5.61 7.61
CA ILE A 542 9.91 -5.17 8.48
C ILE A 542 9.76 -6.22 9.59
N GLY A 543 10.44 -5.98 10.71
CA GLY A 543 10.38 -6.81 11.90
C GLY A 543 9.22 -6.45 12.83
N SER A 544 9.28 -6.93 14.08
CA SER A 544 8.34 -6.55 15.14
C SER A 544 8.31 -5.03 15.37
N GLY A 545 7.18 -4.51 15.84
CA GLY A 545 7.00 -3.09 16.13
C GLY A 545 6.41 -2.27 14.97
N TYR A 546 5.95 -2.92 13.91
CA TYR A 546 5.16 -2.30 12.84
C TYR A 546 3.70 -2.08 13.29
N GLY A 547 2.96 -1.25 12.56
CA GLY A 547 1.52 -1.06 12.72
C GLY A 547 0.73 -1.48 11.49
N ALA A 548 -0.57 -1.68 11.64
CA ALA A 548 -1.51 -1.79 10.53
C ALA A 548 -2.56 -0.66 10.63
N PRO A 549 -2.28 0.53 10.07
CA PRO A 549 -3.16 1.71 10.12
C PRO A 549 -4.54 1.50 9.49
N GLU A 550 -4.63 0.53 8.58
CA GLU A 550 -5.89 0.03 8.05
C GLU A 550 -5.85 -1.49 7.97
N PHE A 551 -6.89 -2.13 8.51
CA PHE A 551 -6.96 -3.58 8.57
C PHE A 551 -8.39 -4.08 8.35
N ASN A 552 -8.61 -4.85 7.30
CA ASN A 552 -9.89 -5.51 7.07
C ASN A 552 -9.73 -6.82 6.27
N PRO A 553 -9.94 -7.99 6.89
CA PRO A 553 -9.80 -9.26 6.18
C PRO A 553 -10.79 -9.49 5.04
N GLN A 554 -11.95 -8.82 5.03
CA GLN A 554 -12.98 -8.90 3.99
C GLN A 554 -13.37 -10.34 3.57
N GLN A 555 -13.40 -11.28 4.52
CA GLN A 555 -13.59 -12.71 4.28
C GLN A 555 -14.75 -13.26 5.11
N TRP A 556 -15.64 -14.05 4.52
CA TRP A 556 -16.86 -14.57 5.17
C TRP A 556 -17.10 -16.07 4.97
N LYS A 557 -16.43 -16.70 4.01
CA LYS A 557 -16.67 -18.10 3.60
C LYS A 557 -16.15 -19.14 4.58
N LEU A 558 -15.17 -18.78 5.42
CA LEU A 558 -14.62 -19.66 6.46
C LEU A 558 -14.72 -18.98 7.82
N ASP A 559 -15.07 -19.77 8.84
CA ASP A 559 -15.07 -19.31 10.22
C ASP A 559 -13.65 -19.27 10.79
N GLY A 560 -13.42 -18.39 11.78
CA GLY A 560 -12.12 -18.24 12.44
C GLY A 560 -11.06 -17.45 11.66
N THR A 561 -11.28 -17.14 10.38
CA THR A 561 -10.31 -16.39 9.54
C THR A 561 -9.87 -15.07 10.16
N HIS A 562 -10.81 -14.28 10.69
CA HIS A 562 -10.51 -12.99 11.30
C HIS A 562 -9.68 -13.11 12.57
N LEU A 563 -10.00 -14.07 13.45
CA LEU A 563 -9.24 -14.33 14.66
C LEU A 563 -7.84 -14.83 14.32
N ALA A 564 -7.71 -15.71 13.31
CA ALA A 564 -6.42 -16.18 12.83
C ALA A 564 -5.56 -15.03 12.28
N ALA A 565 -6.16 -14.08 11.56
CA ALA A 565 -5.47 -12.89 11.09
C ALA A 565 -4.97 -12.01 12.26
N LEU A 566 -5.82 -11.70 13.24
CA LEU A 566 -5.43 -10.96 14.44
C LEU A 566 -4.29 -11.65 15.21
N LYS A 567 -4.38 -12.97 15.41
CA LYS A 567 -3.34 -13.77 16.07
C LYS A 567 -2.02 -13.78 15.30
N ALA A 568 -2.07 -13.92 13.97
CA ALA A 568 -0.86 -13.87 13.15
C ALA A 568 -0.09 -12.55 13.30
N HIS A 569 -0.80 -11.42 13.39
CA HIS A 569 -0.18 -10.11 13.62
C HIS A 569 0.28 -9.90 15.06
N TYR A 570 -0.44 -10.45 16.04
CA TYR A 570 0.01 -10.52 17.43
C TYR A 570 1.35 -11.26 17.55
N ASP A 571 1.44 -12.46 16.97
CA ASP A 571 2.62 -13.32 16.98
C ASP A 571 3.80 -12.72 16.20
N ALA A 572 3.50 -12.01 15.11
CA ALA A 572 4.50 -11.27 14.33
C ALA A 572 4.99 -9.97 15.03
N GLY A 573 4.41 -9.61 16.19
CA GLY A 573 4.85 -8.47 16.98
C GLY A 573 4.34 -7.11 16.48
N ALA A 574 3.17 -7.03 15.85
CA ALA A 574 2.55 -5.76 15.48
C ALA A 574 2.26 -4.91 16.73
N THR A 575 2.65 -3.63 16.77
CA THR A 575 2.33 -2.70 17.88
C THR A 575 0.83 -2.46 17.97
N PHE A 576 0.20 -2.18 16.82
CA PHE A 576 -1.23 -1.96 16.74
C PHE A 576 -1.82 -2.47 15.43
N ILE A 577 -3.11 -2.75 15.46
CA ILE A 577 -3.96 -3.02 14.30
C ILE A 577 -5.14 -2.07 14.37
N SER A 578 -5.45 -1.38 13.29
CA SER A 578 -6.58 -0.46 13.19
C SER A 578 -7.66 -1.06 12.28
N PRO A 579 -8.63 -1.81 12.84
CA PRO A 579 -9.80 -2.26 12.10
C PRO A 579 -10.51 -1.10 11.40
N TYR A 580 -10.97 -1.35 10.17
CA TYR A 580 -11.45 -0.32 9.23
C TYR A 580 -12.28 0.80 9.86
N TYR A 581 -13.48 0.50 10.39
CA TYR A 581 -14.15 1.42 11.32
C TYR A 581 -15.33 0.81 12.08
N PHE A 582 -15.66 1.47 13.19
CA PHE A 582 -16.93 1.41 13.88
C PHE A 582 -17.59 2.79 13.81
N SER A 583 -18.91 2.84 13.74
CA SER A 583 -19.65 4.10 13.72
C SER A 583 -20.44 4.30 15.00
N VAL A 584 -20.20 5.42 15.70
CA VAL A 584 -21.05 5.88 16.80
C VAL A 584 -22.10 6.91 16.33
N ILE A 585 -22.16 7.17 15.02
CA ILE A 585 -23.16 8.06 14.43
C ILE A 585 -24.55 7.43 14.57
N ASN A 586 -25.49 8.20 15.10
CA ASN A 586 -26.89 7.76 15.19
C ASN A 586 -27.50 7.58 13.79
N GLN A 587 -28.29 6.52 13.61
CA GLN A 587 -28.94 6.18 12.33
C GLN A 587 -29.72 7.35 11.71
N ARG A 588 -30.28 8.27 12.50
CA ARG A 588 -30.99 9.46 12.00
C ARG A 588 -30.13 10.39 11.15
N PHE A 589 -28.81 10.31 11.32
CA PHE A 589 -27.83 11.09 10.58
C PHE A 589 -27.12 10.29 9.48
N LYS A 590 -27.27 8.96 9.47
CA LYS A 590 -26.71 8.12 8.43
C LYS A 590 -27.57 8.23 7.17
N GLY A 591 -26.92 8.38 6.02
CA GLY A 591 -27.60 8.26 4.74
C GLY A 591 -28.15 6.85 4.55
N ALA A 592 -29.33 6.71 3.94
CA ALA A 592 -29.95 5.41 3.70
C ALA A 592 -29.30 4.60 2.55
N ALA A 593 -28.37 5.18 1.80
CA ALA A 593 -27.77 4.55 0.64
C ALA A 593 -26.64 3.58 1.03
N GLU A 594 -26.66 2.37 0.45
CA GLU A 594 -25.53 1.44 0.51
C GLU A 594 -24.38 1.92 -0.38
N HIS A 595 -23.15 1.92 0.14
CA HIS A 595 -21.92 2.19 -0.63
C HIS A 595 -20.78 1.33 -0.10
N GLY A 596 -19.68 1.20 -0.85
CA GLY A 596 -18.60 0.26 -0.52
C GLY A 596 -18.01 0.40 0.89
N VAL A 597 -18.01 1.62 1.46
CA VAL A 597 -17.55 1.88 2.84
C VAL A 597 -18.49 1.26 3.86
N ASN A 598 -19.81 1.42 3.74
CA ASN A 598 -20.75 0.91 4.77
C ASN A 598 -20.92 -0.60 4.79
N ARG A 599 -20.47 -1.31 3.75
CA ARG A 599 -20.30 -2.77 3.77
C ARG A 599 -19.24 -3.21 4.77
N MET A 600 -18.25 -2.36 5.04
CA MET A 600 -17.13 -2.63 5.93
C MET A 600 -17.34 -2.09 7.37
N GLU A 601 -18.52 -1.53 7.68
CA GLU A 601 -18.84 -1.11 9.05
C GLU A 601 -18.84 -2.30 10.00
N LEU A 602 -18.04 -2.26 11.05
CA LEU A 602 -17.96 -3.34 12.02
C LEU A 602 -19.13 -3.24 13.01
N SER A 603 -20.04 -4.19 12.94
CA SER A 603 -21.17 -4.32 13.86
C SER A 603 -21.63 -5.78 13.94
N PRO A 604 -22.28 -6.20 15.03
CA PRO A 604 -22.81 -7.56 15.15
C PRO A 604 -23.85 -7.91 14.08
N ASP A 605 -24.49 -6.89 13.49
CA ASP A 605 -25.62 -7.04 12.56
C ASP A 605 -25.24 -6.81 11.08
N ASN A 606 -23.96 -6.57 10.77
CA ASN A 606 -23.50 -6.36 9.40
C ASN A 606 -22.71 -7.58 8.87
N PRO A 607 -23.34 -8.54 8.17
CA PRO A 607 -22.64 -9.71 7.63
C PRO A 607 -21.83 -9.41 6.36
N LYS A 608 -21.95 -8.20 5.80
CA LYS A 608 -21.33 -7.84 4.52
C LYS A 608 -19.82 -7.86 4.65
N ASP A 609 -19.18 -8.49 3.66
CA ASP A 609 -17.73 -8.69 3.62
C ASP A 609 -17.14 -9.30 4.92
N GLY A 610 -17.94 -10.00 5.73
CA GLY A 610 -17.49 -10.63 6.98
C GLY A 610 -17.37 -9.67 8.18
N SER A 611 -17.95 -8.47 8.11
CA SER A 611 -17.82 -7.45 9.16
C SER A 611 -18.31 -7.91 10.55
N ASP A 612 -19.41 -8.66 10.63
CA ASP A 612 -19.91 -9.25 11.88
C ASP A 612 -18.96 -10.30 12.47
N LYS A 613 -18.32 -11.09 11.61
CA LYS A 613 -17.31 -12.08 12.00
C LYS A 613 -16.04 -11.39 12.49
N PHE A 614 -15.66 -10.27 11.87
CA PHE A 614 -14.52 -9.49 12.33
C PHE A 614 -14.80 -8.82 13.69
N TYR A 615 -16.00 -8.23 13.85
CA TYR A 615 -16.48 -7.73 15.14
C TYR A 615 -16.35 -8.80 16.25
N LYS A 616 -16.90 -10.01 16.00
CA LYS A 616 -16.83 -11.13 16.96
C LYS A 616 -15.39 -11.51 17.29
N ALA A 617 -14.51 -11.57 16.30
CA ALA A 617 -13.10 -11.91 16.51
C ALA A 617 -12.35 -10.86 17.35
N ILE A 618 -12.66 -9.56 17.18
CA ILE A 618 -12.09 -8.49 18.02
C ILE A 618 -12.51 -8.67 19.48
N VAL A 619 -13.82 -8.87 19.72
CA VAL A 619 -14.36 -9.09 21.08
C VAL A 619 -13.80 -10.37 21.71
N GLU A 620 -13.67 -11.44 20.94
CA GLU A 620 -13.07 -12.70 21.41
C GLU A 620 -11.60 -12.52 21.78
N PHE A 621 -10.82 -11.81 20.94
CA PHE A 621 -9.39 -11.68 21.17
C PHE A 621 -9.05 -10.77 22.35
N ALA A 622 -9.86 -9.73 22.59
CA ALA A 622 -9.71 -8.82 23.72
C ALA A 622 -10.04 -9.45 25.09
N ARG A 623 -10.67 -10.63 25.13
CA ARG A 623 -10.99 -11.33 26.39
C ARG A 623 -9.82 -12.12 26.98
N GLN A 624 -8.69 -12.21 26.29
CA GLN A 624 -7.58 -13.12 26.62
C GLN A 624 -6.63 -12.60 27.69
#